data_AF-A0A7D4BQU7-F1
#
_entry.id   AF-A0A7D4BQU7-F1
#
_cell.length_a   1.000
_cell.length_b   1.000
_cell.length_c   1.000
_cell.angle_alpha   90.00
_cell.angle_beta   90.00
_cell.angle_gamma   90.00
#
_symmetry.space_group_name_H-M   'P 1'
#
loop_
_entity.id
_entity.type
_entity.pdbx_description
1 polymer ?
#
loop_
_entity_poly.entity_id
_entity_poly.type
_entity_poly.pdbx_seq_one_letter_code
_entity_poly.pdbx_strand_id
1 'polypeptide(L)' 'METYICKSCNIKFEADGVKTEWVDAAFGPCSKLTAPCPECGKECDEYRTPKQNSSESYNMSHTPPCGSCCGGCGL' A
#
# COMPACT_ATOMS: atom_id res chain seq x y z
N MET A 1 1.58 20.26 6.10
CA MET A 1 0.15 19.90 6.04
C MET A 1 0.01 18.74 5.10
N GLU A 2 -0.54 17.65 5.61
CA GLU A 2 -0.81 16.43 4.85
C GLU A 2 -2.32 16.23 4.75
N THR A 3 -2.75 15.48 3.73
CA THR A 3 -4.17 15.17 3.54
C THR A 3 -4.51 13.92 4.33
N TYR A 4 -5.53 14.00 5.18
CA TYR A 4 -6.07 12.90 5.96
C TYR A 4 -7.47 12.53 5.45
N ILE A 5 -7.85 11.26 5.58
CA ILE A 5 -9.19 10.80 5.22
C ILE A 5 -9.90 10.21 6.44
N CYS A 6 -11.05 10.79 6.79
CA CYS A 6 -11.92 10.18 7.76
C CYS A 6 -12.82 9.16 7.07
N LYS A 7 -12.57 7.86 7.25
CA LYS A 7 -13.43 6.80 6.69
C LYS A 7 -14.85 6.83 7.26
N SER A 8 -15.02 7.31 8.50
CA SER A 8 -16.35 7.43 9.13
C SER A 8 -17.18 8.57 8.54
N CYS A 9 -16.57 9.73 8.30
CA CYS A 9 -17.26 10.91 7.75
C CYS A 9 -17.17 10.97 6.22
N ASN A 10 -16.34 10.13 5.60
CA ASN A 10 -16.00 10.14 4.17
C ASN A 10 -15.45 11.49 3.65
N ILE A 11 -14.87 12.29 4.54
CA ILE A 11 -14.27 13.59 4.21
C ILE A 11 -12.75 13.51 4.12
N LYS A 12 -12.18 14.32 3.24
CA LYS A 12 -10.75 14.59 3.17
C LYS A 12 -10.50 15.96 3.76
N PHE A 13 -9.48 16.08 4.60
CA PHE A 13 -9.13 17.33 5.25
C PHE A 13 -7.61 17.46 5.36
N GLU A 14 -7.13 18.69 5.34
CA GLU A 14 -5.72 19.01 5.54
C GLU A 14 -5.50 19.31 7.02
N ALA A 15 -4.57 18.60 7.64
CA ALA A 15 -4.23 18.79 9.04
C ALA A 15 -2.72 18.64 9.26
N ASP A 16 -2.26 19.13 10.40
CA ASP A 16 -0.92 18.83 10.89
C ASP A 16 -0.97 17.46 11.58
N GLY A 17 -0.29 16.49 10.97
CA GLY A 17 -0.26 15.12 11.46
C GLY A 17 0.48 15.01 12.77
N VAL A 18 -0.06 14.22 13.69
CA VAL A 18 0.69 13.74 14.84
C VAL A 18 1.46 12.50 14.39
N LYS A 19 2.79 12.60 14.38
CA LYS A 19 3.68 11.46 14.15
C LYS A 19 3.73 10.63 15.44
N THR A 20 3.11 9.46 15.40
CA THR A 20 3.16 8.50 16.48
C THR A 20 4.22 7.46 16.15
N GLU A 21 5.17 7.27 17.05
CA GLU A 21 6.27 6.31 16.93
C GLU A 21 6.07 5.20 17.96
N TRP A 22 6.17 3.95 17.53
CA TRP A 22 6.03 2.79 18.40
C TRP A 22 6.97 1.67 17.95
N VAL A 23 7.25 0.72 18.84
CA VAL A 23 8.11 -0.42 18.52
C VAL A 23 7.24 -1.67 18.46
N ASP A 24 7.07 -2.20 17.25
CA ASP A 24 6.43 -3.49 17.03
C ASP A 24 7.41 -4.61 17.32
N ALA A 25 7.02 -5.58 18.16
CA ALA A 25 7.89 -6.70 18.51
C ALA A 25 8.25 -7.59 17.31
N ALA A 26 7.41 -7.61 16.27
CA ALA A 26 7.61 -8.40 15.05
C ALA A 26 8.36 -7.64 13.94
N PHE A 27 8.20 -6.31 13.85
CA PHE A 27 8.67 -5.52 12.70
C PHE A 27 9.68 -4.43 13.07
N GLY A 28 9.93 -4.18 14.36
CA GLY A 28 10.85 -3.17 14.85
C GLY A 28 10.23 -1.78 15.01
N PRO A 29 11.03 -0.70 14.99
CA PRO A 29 10.53 0.66 15.16
C PRO A 29 9.66 1.07 13.96
N CYS A 30 8.41 1.40 14.25
CA CYS A 30 7.42 1.86 13.30
C CYS A 30 6.99 3.30 13.62
N SER A 31 6.58 4.03 12.59
CA SER A 31 6.07 5.39 12.74
C SER A 31 4.90 5.62 11.80
N LYS A 32 3.84 6.26 12.28
CA LYS A 32 2.66 6.59 11.48
C LYS A 32 2.19 8.00 11.78
N LEU A 33 1.71 8.66 10.74
CA LEU A 33 1.10 9.97 10.81
C LEU A 33 -0.41 9.83 10.89
N THR A 34 -0.99 10.44 11.91
CA THR A 34 -2.44 10.40 12.20
C THR A 34 -2.93 11.79 12.58
N ALA A 35 -4.14 12.15 12.18
CA ALA A 35 -4.75 13.43 12.55
C ALA A 35 -6.20 13.24 13.03
N PRO A 36 -6.65 14.01 14.04
CA PRO A 36 -8.03 13.96 14.51
C PRO A 36 -8.98 14.58 13.46
N CYS A 37 -10.08 13.89 13.19
CA CYS A 37 -11.12 14.41 12.30
C CYS A 37 -11.85 15.61 12.93
N PRO A 38 -12.04 16.74 12.22
CA PRO A 38 -12.75 17.89 12.76
C PRO A 38 -14.25 17.64 13.03
N GLU A 39 -14.86 16.67 12.34
CA GLU A 39 -16.30 16.38 12.47
C GLU A 39 -16.60 15.39 13.61
N CYS A 40 -15.75 14.38 13.80
CA CYS A 40 -16.03 13.28 14.74
C CYS A 40 -14.95 13.05 15.80
N GLY A 41 -13.83 13.78 15.75
CA GLY A 41 -12.72 13.68 16.71
C GLY A 41 -11.91 12.39 16.63
N LYS A 42 -12.21 11.48 15.69
CA LYS A 42 -11.50 10.20 15.55
C LYS A 42 -10.15 10.38 14.89
N GLU A 43 -9.16 9.61 15.33
CA GLU A 43 -7.84 9.52 14.71
C GLU A 43 -7.97 8.91 13.30
N CYS A 44 -7.55 9.67 12.31
CA CYS A 44 -7.61 9.31 10.90
C CYS A 44 -6.20 9.20 10.34
N ASP A 45 -5.99 8.25 9.44
CA ASP A 45 -4.71 8.00 8.80
C ASP A 45 -4.47 8.96 7.63
N GLU A 46 -3.19 9.19 7.30
CA GLU A 46 -2.76 9.91 6.10
C GLU A 46 -3.43 9.28 4.86
N TYR A 47 -4.06 10.13 4.05
CA TYR A 47 -4.59 9.74 2.75
C TYR A 47 -3.43 9.57 1.77
N ARG A 48 -2.93 8.34 1.67
CA ARG A 48 -2.14 7.94 0.51
C ARG A 48 -3.08 7.61 -0.64
N THR A 49 -2.95 8.34 -1.75
CA THR A 49 -3.45 7.86 -3.02
C THR A 49 -2.87 6.47 -3.21
N PRO A 50 -3.69 5.42 -3.39
CA PRO A 50 -3.14 4.17 -3.87
C PRO A 50 -2.37 4.52 -5.14
N LYS A 51 -1.09 4.13 -5.23
CA LYS A 51 -0.45 4.04 -6.54
C LYS A 51 -1.48 3.30 -7.38
N GLN A 52 -2.01 3.95 -8.41
CA GLN A 52 -2.73 3.22 -9.42
C GLN A 52 -1.75 2.11 -9.81
N ASN A 53 -2.06 0.88 -9.42
CA ASN A 53 -1.52 -0.24 -10.12
C ASN A 53 -2.10 -0.07 -11.52
N SER A 54 -1.38 0.67 -12.37
CA SER A 54 -1.23 0.30 -13.76
C SER A 54 -0.60 -1.09 -13.77
N SER A 55 -1.31 -2.10 -13.27
CA SER A 55 -1.05 -3.49 -13.58
C SER A 55 -1.59 -3.73 -14.97
N GLU A 56 -0.95 -3.10 -15.95
CA GLU A 56 -0.54 -3.86 -17.12
C GLU A 56 0.61 -4.76 -16.65
N SER A 57 0.61 -6.02 -17.09
CA SER A 57 1.64 -7.04 -16.88
C SER A 57 1.65 -7.79 -15.53
N TYR A 58 0.79 -8.80 -15.42
CA TYR A 58 1.25 -10.07 -14.85
C TYR A 58 2.17 -10.74 -15.89
N ASN A 59 3.44 -10.31 -15.91
CA ASN A 59 4.48 -11.05 -16.60
C ASN A 59 4.84 -12.25 -15.71
N MET A 60 4.02 -13.30 -15.77
CA MET A 60 4.39 -14.58 -15.20
C MET A 60 5.34 -15.26 -16.19
N SER A 61 6.59 -14.80 -16.17
CA SER A 61 7.74 -15.53 -16.70
C SER A 61 7.90 -16.82 -15.89
N HIS A 62 7.14 -17.85 -16.25
CA HIS A 62 7.44 -19.23 -15.89
C HIS A 62 8.38 -19.81 -16.95
N THR A 63 9.65 -19.43 -16.87
CA THR A 63 10.75 -20.25 -17.37
C THR A 63 11.13 -21.27 -16.30
N PRO A 64 10.85 -22.58 -16.47
CA PRO A 64 11.68 -23.59 -15.85
C PRO A 64 13.02 -23.71 -16.62
N PRO A 65 14.14 -23.89 -15.93
CA PRO A 65 15.48 -23.89 -16.52
C PRO A 65 15.76 -25.18 -17.30
N CYS A 66 16.42 -25.03 -18.45
CA CYS A 66 17.40 -25.93 -19.10
C CYS A 66 17.27 -27.46 -18.87
N GLY A 67 17.04 -28.22 -19.94
CA GLY A 67 17.48 -29.62 -20.00
C GLY A 67 16.87 -30.50 -21.09
N SER A 68 17.55 -30.58 -22.24
CA SER A 68 17.63 -31.79 -23.10
C SER A 68 16.51 -32.13 -24.10
N CYS A 69 16.86 -31.92 -25.38
CA CYS A 69 16.80 -32.88 -26.50
C CYS A 69 15.48 -33.49 -27.03
N CYS A 70 15.34 -33.39 -28.36
CA CYS A 70 14.55 -34.23 -29.29
C CYS A 70 13.02 -33.99 -29.26
N GLY A 71 12.28 -33.77 -30.34
CA GLY A 71 12.50 -33.93 -31.77
C GLY A 71 11.18 -34.41 -32.41
N GLY A 72 10.65 -33.68 -33.40
CA GLY A 72 9.54 -34.09 -34.28
C GLY A 72 8.15 -34.15 -33.61
N CYS A 73 6.99 -34.01 -34.25
CA CYS A 73 6.51 -33.78 -35.63
C CYS A 73 5.11 -33.14 -35.41
N GLY A 74 4.54 -32.25 -36.23
CA GLY A 74 4.37 -32.43 -37.66
C GLY A 74 3.34 -33.51 -37.96
N LEU A 75 2.04 -33.26 -37.69
CA LEU A 75 0.90 -33.62 -38.54
C LEU A 75 -0.39 -32.96 -38.03
#